data_AF-A0A800BUK3-F1
#
_entry.id   AF-A0A800BUK3-F1
#
_cell.length_a   1.000
_cell.length_b   1.000
_cell.length_c   1.000
_cell.angle_alpha   90.00
_cell.angle_beta   90.00
_cell.angle_gamma   90.00
#
_symmetry.space_group_name_H-M   'P 1'
#
loop_
_entity.id
_entity.type
_entity.pdbx_description
1 polymer ?
#
loop_
_entity_poly.entity_id
_entity_poly.type
_entity_poly.pdbx_seq_one_letter_code
_entity_poly.pdbx_strand_id
1 'polypeptide(L)'
;LIAPLLKPEDFYWQAHQAIYRTVLELWEKGRPPDLIVVADRLEELQLLQAIGGRVYLSELIGSVTTTTSVEYYAQIVKKKATLRALIEAGKAVTELGYREEEELEEVLDRAEETIFSISRFGTKPGYHLISEFIHEHISNLEKLHRDPERRTVTGLSTGFRKFDEMTAGLQPSDLIVIAGRPAMGKCLRGDQRILDPSTGALVPIARFTEKEDKTVLALGEDYKLVPAPVIRALDSGLQPTYRVVTSSGREIVVTANHPFLTLKGWRELHELRPGDRIATPRRLPAFGTKHVPAHRAKLLGYLLGDGALGRSSVLFTNKNPKIIEEFKACVEAFPCATTCQARVTASGTITLRVIKDEIERRRVIEEFKHLVRAGLQAKGLSLRRLSLKLGFSTSNVQRWFKTSSLPRDDRLLMEIQRELDIQLPIEALSHARRNDLNSVAKWLRELGLLGRRAEEKYIPDEVFTWDRESLRLFLNRLFACDGSLYAGRRLYGLSFSSTSKELAKGVQHLLLRFGILTKLRGKRVRHHGGERTVWEVEARDLRNIQRFVQEIGIYGAEDRVRLVLEALERRGSYNMNIDTIPLEAESSLSWRDLNLLIDYPANHDHHMGQRGLSRDKLEK
;
A
#
# COMPACT_ATOMS: atom_id res chain seq x y z
N LEU A 1 -62.12 -2.64 -16.14
CA LEU A 1 -63.14 -1.89 -15.37
C LEU A 1 -63.08 -0.43 -15.81
N ILE A 2 -64.10 0.09 -16.51
CA ILE A 2 -64.12 1.46 -17.07
C ILE A 2 -64.61 2.50 -16.06
N ALA A 3 -65.25 2.08 -14.96
CA ALA A 3 -65.84 2.97 -13.96
C ALA A 3 -64.93 4.14 -13.50
N PRO A 4 -63.60 3.99 -13.35
CA PRO A 4 -62.73 5.12 -13.01
C PRO A 4 -62.34 6.04 -14.19
N LEU A 5 -62.67 5.71 -15.45
CA LEU A 5 -62.25 6.43 -16.66
C LEU A 5 -63.29 7.43 -17.18
N LEU A 6 -64.59 7.17 -16.97
CA LEU A 6 -65.70 8.00 -17.46
C LEU A 6 -66.61 8.46 -16.34
N LYS A 7 -67.12 9.69 -16.45
CA LYS A 7 -68.22 10.22 -15.65
C LYS A 7 -69.49 10.31 -16.51
N PRO A 8 -70.70 10.26 -15.92
CA PRO A 8 -71.94 10.43 -16.68
C PRO A 8 -71.93 11.66 -17.57
N GLU A 9 -71.36 12.78 -17.10
CA GLU A 9 -71.32 14.06 -17.81
C GLU A 9 -70.39 14.04 -19.04
N ASP A 10 -69.53 13.01 -19.18
CA ASP A 10 -68.66 12.84 -20.36
C ASP A 10 -69.48 12.44 -21.61
N PHE A 11 -70.70 11.91 -21.45
CA PHE A 11 -71.59 11.60 -22.58
C PHE A 11 -72.31 12.85 -23.07
N TYR A 12 -72.42 13.02 -24.38
CA TYR A 12 -73.08 14.20 -24.97
C TYR A 12 -74.60 14.17 -24.82
N TRP A 13 -75.21 12.99 -25.02
CA TRP A 13 -76.65 12.82 -24.99
C TRP A 13 -77.12 12.54 -23.57
N GLN A 14 -78.09 13.31 -23.07
CA GLN A 14 -78.65 13.15 -21.71
C GLN A 14 -79.17 11.73 -21.46
N ALA A 15 -79.72 11.07 -22.49
CA ALA A 15 -80.16 9.68 -22.38
C ALA A 15 -79.01 8.73 -22.00
N HIS A 16 -77.82 8.89 -22.60
CA HIS A 16 -76.65 8.07 -22.28
C HIS A 16 -76.06 8.41 -20.91
N GLN A 17 -76.13 9.69 -20.49
CA GLN A 17 -75.73 10.08 -19.14
C GLN A 17 -76.59 9.38 -18.08
N ALA A 18 -77.92 9.40 -18.28
CA ALA A 18 -78.87 8.77 -17.38
C ALA A 18 -78.65 7.25 -17.28
N ILE A 19 -78.51 6.57 -18.43
CA ILE A 19 -78.24 5.13 -18.48
C ILE A 19 -76.93 4.81 -17.75
N TYR A 20 -75.84 5.53 -18.03
CA TYR A 20 -74.54 5.26 -17.41
C TYR A 20 -74.53 5.54 -15.90
N ARG A 21 -75.22 6.60 -15.45
CA ARG A 21 -75.39 6.91 -14.02
C ARG A 21 -76.13 5.78 -13.30
N THR A 22 -77.24 5.29 -13.86
CA THR A 22 -77.97 4.16 -13.28
C THR A 22 -77.13 2.89 -13.21
N VAL A 23 -76.34 2.60 -14.25
CA VAL A 23 -75.40 1.47 -14.26
C VAL A 23 -74.34 1.58 -13.15
N LEU A 24 -73.76 2.77 -12.95
CA LEU A 24 -72.79 3.01 -11.88
C LEU A 24 -73.41 2.86 -10.48
N GLU A 25 -74.60 3.43 -10.25
CA GLU A 25 -75.30 3.32 -8.96
C GLU A 25 -75.64 1.87 -8.60
N LEU A 26 -76.07 1.06 -9.58
CA LEU A 26 -76.37 -0.35 -9.36
C LEU A 26 -75.09 -1.12 -9.03
N TRP A 27 -73.99 -0.83 -9.73
CA TRP A 27 -72.69 -1.43 -9.50
C TRP A 27 -72.13 -1.11 -8.11
N GLU A 28 -72.20 0.15 -7.66
CA GLU A 28 -71.77 0.56 -6.32
C GLU A 28 -72.57 -0.12 -5.20
N LYS A 29 -73.85 -0.40 -5.45
CA LYS A 29 -74.73 -1.15 -4.54
C LYS A 29 -74.54 -2.67 -4.61
N GLY A 30 -73.52 -3.14 -5.35
CA GLY A 30 -73.20 -4.56 -5.51
C GLY A 30 -74.23 -5.36 -6.31
N ARG A 31 -75.13 -4.70 -7.06
CA ARG A 31 -76.11 -5.35 -7.93
C ARG A 31 -75.58 -5.38 -9.38
N PRO A 32 -75.53 -6.55 -10.04
CA PRO A 32 -75.07 -6.62 -11.42
C PRO A 32 -76.03 -5.85 -12.35
N PRO A 33 -75.54 -4.91 -13.17
CA PRO A 33 -76.38 -4.13 -14.07
C PRO A 33 -76.71 -4.95 -15.32
N ASP A 34 -77.83 -5.67 -15.29
CA ASP A 34 -78.41 -6.32 -16.47
C ASP A 34 -79.54 -5.46 -17.09
N LEU A 35 -79.98 -5.82 -18.30
CA LEU A 35 -80.99 -5.06 -19.06
C LEU A 35 -82.29 -4.88 -18.27
N ILE A 36 -82.74 -5.90 -17.53
CA ILE A 36 -84.01 -5.88 -16.80
C ILE A 36 -83.86 -4.97 -15.58
N VAL A 37 -82.79 -5.15 -14.79
CA VAL A 37 -82.51 -4.38 -13.59
C VAL A 37 -82.30 -2.90 -13.91
N VAL A 38 -81.60 -2.59 -15.01
CA VAL A 38 -81.40 -1.20 -15.46
C VAL A 38 -82.71 -0.60 -15.97
N ALA A 39 -83.51 -1.35 -16.74
CA ALA A 39 -84.81 -0.87 -17.24
C ALA A 39 -85.80 -0.61 -16.10
N ASP A 40 -85.95 -1.54 -15.16
CA ASP A 40 -86.83 -1.40 -13.99
C ASP A 40 -86.40 -0.21 -13.14
N ARG A 41 -85.09 -0.02 -12.91
CA ARG A 41 -84.58 1.12 -12.15
C ARG A 41 -84.83 2.46 -12.85
N LEU A 42 -84.72 2.50 -14.18
CA LEU A 42 -85.04 3.69 -14.97
C LEU A 42 -86.56 3.97 -15.01
N GLU A 43 -87.39 2.93 -14.90
CA GLU A 43 -88.84 3.04 -14.81
C GLU A 43 -89.28 3.59 -13.46
N GLU A 44 -88.70 3.11 -12.36
CA GLU A 44 -88.89 3.67 -11.00
C GLU A 44 -88.53 5.16 -10.94
N LEU A 45 -87.48 5.57 -11.65
CA LEU A 45 -87.03 6.96 -11.74
C LEU A 45 -87.86 7.80 -12.72
N GLN A 46 -88.86 7.21 -13.39
CA GLN A 46 -89.68 7.84 -14.45
C GLN A 46 -88.87 8.36 -15.66
N LEU A 47 -87.65 7.86 -15.86
CA LEU A 47 -86.74 8.27 -16.95
C LEU A 47 -86.77 7.32 -18.15
N LEU A 48 -87.36 6.12 -18.00
CA LEU A 48 -87.36 5.08 -19.03
C LEU A 48 -88.00 5.54 -20.36
N GLN A 49 -89.08 6.32 -20.31
CA GLN A 49 -89.71 6.84 -21.53
C GLN A 49 -88.87 7.94 -22.20
N ALA A 50 -88.18 8.77 -21.42
CA ALA A 50 -87.33 9.85 -21.91
C ALA A 50 -86.08 9.36 -22.66
N ILE A 51 -85.63 8.12 -22.38
CA ILE A 51 -84.49 7.50 -23.06
C ILE A 51 -84.89 6.66 -24.28
N GLY A 52 -86.18 6.54 -24.63
CA GLY A 52 -86.65 5.73 -25.76
C GLY A 52 -87.18 4.32 -25.39
N GLY A 53 -87.42 4.07 -24.11
CA GLY A 53 -88.04 2.84 -23.62
C GLY A 53 -87.12 1.61 -23.62
N ARG A 54 -87.69 0.44 -23.28
CA ARG A 54 -86.95 -0.84 -23.19
C ARG A 54 -86.35 -1.28 -24.54
N VAL A 55 -86.96 -0.86 -25.64
CA VAL A 55 -86.51 -1.17 -27.01
C VAL A 55 -85.14 -0.53 -27.26
N TYR A 56 -84.95 0.74 -26.89
CA TYR A 56 -83.69 1.46 -27.08
C TYR A 56 -82.51 0.84 -26.30
N LEU A 57 -82.75 0.41 -25.06
CA LEU A 57 -81.74 -0.29 -24.26
C LEU A 57 -81.34 -1.64 -24.90
N SER A 58 -82.29 -2.34 -25.51
CA SER A 58 -82.04 -3.60 -26.21
C SER A 58 -81.22 -3.38 -27.49
N GLU A 59 -81.52 -2.32 -28.25
CA GLU A 59 -80.75 -1.92 -29.43
C GLU A 59 -79.31 -1.52 -29.07
N LEU A 60 -79.12 -0.78 -27.97
CA LEU A 60 -77.80 -0.41 -27.46
C LEU A 60 -76.94 -1.64 -27.16
N ILE A 61 -77.50 -2.66 -26.50
CA ILE A 61 -76.80 -3.93 -26.23
C ILE A 61 -76.50 -4.66 -27.54
N GLY A 62 -77.47 -4.70 -28.47
CA GLY A 62 -77.31 -5.36 -29.77
C GLY A 62 -76.30 -4.69 -30.70
N SER A 63 -76.03 -3.40 -30.53
CA SER A 63 -75.09 -2.63 -31.36
C SER A 63 -73.61 -2.92 -31.09
N VAL A 64 -73.30 -3.62 -29.99
CA VAL A 64 -71.92 -3.91 -29.58
C VAL A 64 -71.49 -5.29 -30.11
N THR A 65 -70.56 -5.32 -31.07
CA THR A 65 -70.07 -6.58 -31.66
C THR A 65 -68.94 -7.25 -30.86
N THR A 66 -68.13 -6.51 -30.11
CA THR A 66 -67.05 -7.06 -29.25
C THR A 66 -66.73 -6.16 -28.05
N THR A 67 -66.48 -6.76 -26.88
CA THR A 67 -66.11 -6.06 -25.63
C THR A 67 -64.61 -5.74 -25.53
N THR A 68 -63.80 -6.21 -26.48
CA THR A 68 -62.33 -6.11 -26.46
C THR A 68 -61.81 -4.68 -26.68
N SER A 69 -62.62 -3.77 -27.23
CA SER A 69 -62.23 -2.36 -27.51
C SER A 69 -62.88 -1.33 -26.60
N VAL A 70 -63.45 -1.78 -25.49
CA VAL A 70 -64.25 -0.94 -24.58
C VAL A 70 -63.43 0.21 -23.97
N GLU A 71 -62.16 -0.02 -23.63
CA GLU A 71 -61.27 1.05 -23.14
C GLU A 71 -60.95 2.08 -24.23
N TYR A 72 -60.79 1.64 -25.48
CA TYR A 72 -60.55 2.53 -26.63
C TYR A 72 -61.75 3.45 -26.89
N TYR A 73 -62.97 2.92 -26.84
CA TYR A 73 -64.18 3.74 -26.98
C TYR A 73 -64.38 4.70 -25.80
N ALA A 74 -64.04 4.27 -24.58
CA ALA A 74 -64.08 5.14 -23.42
C ALA A 74 -63.12 6.33 -23.56
N GLN A 75 -61.90 6.10 -24.08
CA GLN A 75 -60.95 7.18 -24.38
C GLN A 75 -61.48 8.14 -25.45
N ILE A 76 -62.19 7.65 -26.47
CA ILE A 76 -62.82 8.51 -27.49
C ILE A 76 -63.88 9.41 -26.85
N VAL A 77 -64.76 8.85 -26.02
CA VAL A 77 -65.80 9.63 -25.31
C VAL A 77 -65.13 10.69 -24.42
N LYS A 78 -64.11 10.29 -23.65
CA LYS A 78 -63.38 11.20 -22.77
C LYS A 78 -62.70 12.33 -23.52
N LYS A 79 -62.01 12.02 -24.62
CA LYS A 79 -61.37 13.03 -25.50
C LYS A 79 -62.40 14.04 -26.02
N LYS A 80 -63.56 13.58 -26.48
CA LYS A 80 -64.63 14.48 -26.95
C LYS A 80 -65.21 15.31 -25.80
N ALA A 81 -65.33 14.77 -24.59
CA ALA A 81 -65.77 15.52 -23.41
C ALA A 81 -64.80 16.64 -23.04
N THR A 82 -63.49 16.36 -23.02
CA THR A 82 -62.45 17.35 -22.76
C THR A 82 -62.46 18.48 -23.80
N LEU A 83 -62.65 18.16 -25.09
CA LEU A 83 -62.77 19.18 -26.13
C LEU A 83 -64.00 20.08 -25.92
N ARG A 84 -65.13 19.54 -25.46
CA ARG A 84 -66.31 20.34 -25.12
C ARG A 84 -66.06 21.23 -23.90
N ALA A 85 -65.43 20.70 -22.86
CA ALA A 85 -65.06 21.48 -21.68
C ALA A 85 -64.14 22.65 -22.06
N LEU A 86 -63.18 22.43 -22.98
CA LEU A 86 -62.31 23.48 -23.50
C LEU A 86 -63.07 24.59 -24.22
N ILE A 87 -64.09 24.23 -25.01
CA ILE A 87 -64.94 25.22 -25.69
C ILE A 87 -65.70 26.07 -24.67
N GLU A 88 -66.27 25.46 -23.63
CA GLU A 88 -67.01 26.19 -22.60
C GLU A 88 -66.09 27.08 -21.75
N ALA A 89 -64.89 26.62 -21.40
CA ALA A 89 -63.90 27.46 -20.75
C ALA A 89 -63.45 28.64 -21.63
N GLY A 90 -63.27 28.41 -22.94
CA GLY A 90 -62.95 29.49 -23.87
C GLY A 90 -64.04 30.57 -23.90
N LYS A 91 -65.32 30.17 -23.87
CA LYS A 91 -66.44 31.12 -23.74
C LYS A 91 -66.38 31.87 -22.42
N ALA A 92 -66.19 31.17 -21.30
CA ALA A 92 -66.11 31.79 -19.98
C ALA A 92 -64.95 32.80 -19.87
N VAL A 93 -63.77 32.46 -20.40
CA VAL A 93 -62.61 33.38 -20.47
C VAL A 93 -62.91 34.58 -21.37
N THR A 94 -63.60 34.36 -22.49
CA THR A 94 -64.01 35.45 -23.38
C THR A 94 -65.00 36.39 -22.68
N GLU A 95 -65.95 35.86 -21.91
CA GLU A 95 -66.89 36.66 -21.11
C GLU A 95 -66.18 37.46 -20.01
N LEU A 96 -65.15 36.90 -19.37
CA LEU A 96 -64.32 37.62 -18.41
C LEU A 96 -63.63 38.83 -19.05
N GLY A 97 -63.17 38.70 -20.30
CA GLY A 97 -62.53 39.79 -21.04
C GLY A 97 -63.43 40.99 -21.35
N TYR A 98 -64.76 40.85 -21.26
CA TYR A 98 -65.70 41.96 -21.45
C TYR A 98 -66.06 42.70 -20.14
N ARG A 99 -65.54 42.24 -18.98
CA ARG A 99 -65.83 42.85 -17.67
C ARG A 99 -64.76 43.90 -17.34
N GLU A 100 -65.00 45.15 -17.75
CA GLU A 100 -64.07 46.27 -17.54
C GLU A 100 -64.02 46.79 -16.08
N GLU A 101 -64.90 46.31 -15.19
CA GLU A 101 -65.01 46.77 -13.79
C GLU A 101 -64.18 45.93 -12.80
N GLU A 102 -63.65 44.77 -13.19
CA GLU A 102 -62.83 43.89 -12.33
C GLU A 102 -61.33 44.23 -12.47
N GLU A 103 -60.54 44.06 -11.40
CA GLU A 103 -59.09 44.31 -11.43
C GLU A 103 -58.39 43.32 -12.37
N LEU A 104 -57.49 43.81 -13.23
CA LEU A 104 -56.88 43.01 -14.31
C LEU A 104 -56.20 41.74 -13.79
N GLU A 105 -55.57 41.80 -12.62
CA GLU A 105 -54.86 40.67 -12.00
C GLU A 105 -55.85 39.57 -11.56
N GLU A 106 -57.00 39.94 -11.00
CA GLU A 106 -58.07 38.98 -10.64
C GLU A 106 -58.71 38.34 -11.88
N VAL A 107 -58.88 39.11 -12.97
CA VAL A 107 -59.43 38.61 -14.23
C VAL A 107 -58.48 37.59 -14.86
N LEU A 108 -57.17 37.85 -14.83
CA LEU A 108 -56.14 36.94 -15.33
C LEU A 108 -56.08 35.67 -14.48
N ASP A 109 -56.10 35.77 -13.15
CA ASP A 109 -56.09 34.62 -12.25
C ASP A 109 -57.32 33.70 -12.47
N ARG A 110 -58.51 34.27 -12.64
CA ARG A 110 -59.73 33.49 -12.91
C ARG A 110 -59.71 32.83 -14.29
N ALA A 111 -59.12 33.50 -15.29
CA ALA A 111 -58.94 32.93 -16.61
C ALA A 111 -57.95 31.75 -16.57
N GLU A 112 -56.85 31.89 -15.83
CA GLU A 112 -55.89 30.81 -15.59
C GLU A 112 -56.55 29.63 -14.87
N GLU A 113 -57.30 29.87 -13.79
CA GLU A 113 -58.01 28.80 -13.05
C GLU A 113 -58.98 28.03 -13.96
N THR A 114 -59.74 28.77 -14.79
CA THR A 114 -60.73 28.19 -15.71
C THR A 114 -60.06 27.27 -16.73
N ILE A 115 -58.96 27.72 -17.36
CA ILE A 115 -58.21 26.91 -18.33
C ILE A 115 -57.50 25.74 -17.63
N PHE A 116 -56.93 25.98 -16.45
CA PHE A 116 -56.18 24.98 -15.69
C PHE A 116 -57.07 23.82 -15.23
N SER A 117 -58.34 24.08 -14.90
CA SER A 117 -59.31 23.06 -14.50
C SER A 117 -59.50 21.94 -15.54
N ILE A 118 -59.29 22.24 -16.83
CA ILE A 118 -59.40 21.29 -17.95
C ILE A 118 -58.13 20.44 -18.08
N SER A 119 -56.97 21.02 -17.75
CA SER A 119 -55.65 20.36 -17.85
C SER A 119 -55.50 19.14 -16.93
N ARG A 120 -56.41 18.93 -15.97
CA ARG A 120 -56.40 17.80 -15.03
C ARG A 120 -56.62 16.41 -15.65
N PHE A 121 -57.06 16.31 -16.91
CA PHE A 121 -57.54 15.03 -17.47
C PHE A 121 -56.60 14.34 -18.46
N GLY A 122 -55.40 14.87 -18.70
CA GLY A 122 -54.53 14.39 -19.76
C GLY A 122 -53.06 14.31 -19.38
N THR A 123 -52.68 13.66 -18.28
CA THR A 123 -51.36 13.04 -18.05
C THR A 123 -51.26 12.43 -16.63
N LYS A 124 -50.79 11.18 -16.51
CA LYS A 124 -50.08 10.65 -15.33
C LYS A 124 -48.58 10.60 -15.69
N PRO A 125 -47.61 10.81 -14.78
CA PRO A 125 -47.63 10.61 -13.32
C PRO A 125 -47.56 11.96 -12.57
N GLY A 126 -48.04 12.17 -11.34
CA GLY A 126 -48.03 11.36 -10.13
C GLY A 126 -48.00 12.36 -8.97
N TYR A 127 -49.16 12.79 -8.48
CA TYR A 127 -49.26 13.59 -7.26
C TYR A 127 -49.97 12.74 -6.22
N HIS A 128 -49.27 12.45 -5.13
CA HIS A 128 -49.83 11.84 -3.93
C HIS A 128 -50.27 12.95 -2.97
N LEU A 129 -51.36 12.73 -2.23
CA LEU A 129 -51.68 13.59 -1.10
C LEU A 129 -50.55 13.47 -0.08
N ILE A 130 -49.98 14.59 0.37
CA ILE A 130 -48.88 14.61 1.36
C ILE A 130 -49.23 13.75 2.59
N SER A 131 -50.51 13.72 2.99
CA SER A 131 -51.00 12.89 4.09
C SER A 131 -50.81 11.38 3.90
N GLU A 132 -50.89 10.87 2.66
CA GLU A 132 -50.69 9.45 2.36
C GLU A 132 -49.20 9.08 2.40
N PHE A 133 -48.34 9.96 1.85
CA PHE A 133 -46.89 9.80 1.87
C PHE A 133 -46.32 9.86 3.30
N ILE A 134 -46.87 10.75 4.15
CA ILE A 134 -46.46 10.88 5.55
C ILE A 134 -46.73 9.58 6.32
N HIS A 135 -47.88 8.93 6.14
CA HIS A 135 -48.19 7.70 6.88
C HIS A 135 -47.28 6.53 6.46
N GLU A 136 -46.99 6.41 5.17
CA GLU A 136 -46.06 5.39 4.68
C GLU A 136 -44.63 5.63 5.18
N HIS A 137 -44.16 6.88 5.15
CA HIS A 137 -42.81 7.23 5.63
C HIS A 137 -42.67 7.15 7.14
N ILE A 138 -43.68 7.55 7.92
CA ILE A 138 -43.67 7.36 9.38
C ILE A 138 -43.62 5.86 9.71
N SER A 139 -44.43 5.02 9.03
CA SER A 139 -44.40 3.58 9.26
C SER A 139 -43.05 2.95 8.89
N ASN A 140 -42.39 3.45 7.84
CA ASN A 140 -41.04 3.01 7.47
C ASN A 140 -39.96 3.49 8.47
N LEU A 141 -40.08 4.71 9.00
CA LEU A 141 -39.20 5.22 10.06
C LEU A 141 -39.35 4.43 11.37
N GLU A 142 -40.58 4.06 11.74
CA GLU A 142 -40.85 3.22 12.92
C GLU A 142 -40.26 1.81 12.78
N LYS A 143 -40.32 1.22 11.57
CA LYS A 143 -39.68 -0.08 11.27
C LYS A 143 -38.15 0.00 11.37
N LEU A 144 -37.54 1.08 10.88
CA LEU A 144 -36.09 1.32 10.99
C LEU A 144 -35.64 1.55 12.44
N HIS A 145 -36.50 2.12 13.30
CA HIS A 145 -36.18 2.39 14.71
C HIS A 145 -36.22 1.13 15.60
N ARG A 146 -36.93 0.07 15.18
CA ARG A 146 -37.09 -1.17 15.97
C ARG A 146 -35.95 -2.18 15.83
N ASP A 147 -35.07 -2.04 14.84
CA ASP A 147 -34.00 -3.02 14.57
C ASP A 147 -32.61 -2.47 15.01
N PRO A 148 -32.03 -2.95 16.13
CA PRO A 148 -30.83 -2.36 16.72
C PRO A 148 -29.56 -2.50 15.86
N GLU A 149 -29.49 -3.50 14.98
CA GLU A 149 -28.30 -3.79 14.16
C GLU A 149 -28.22 -2.96 12.87
N ARG A 150 -29.33 -2.35 12.41
CA ARG A 150 -29.39 -1.56 11.16
C ARG A 150 -29.22 -0.05 11.36
N ARG A 151 -28.83 0.39 12.56
CA ARG A 151 -28.83 1.82 12.95
C ARG A 151 -27.94 2.74 12.13
N THR A 152 -27.00 2.24 11.33
CA THR A 152 -26.00 3.09 10.66
C THR A 152 -26.18 3.26 9.16
N VAL A 153 -26.90 2.38 8.45
CA VAL A 153 -27.01 2.45 6.99
C VAL A 153 -28.45 2.17 6.55
N THR A 154 -29.16 3.21 6.13
CA THR A 154 -30.53 3.15 5.62
C THR A 154 -30.59 2.99 4.10
N GLY A 155 -29.52 3.38 3.38
CA GLY A 155 -29.35 3.24 1.93
C GLY A 155 -28.39 2.12 1.54
N LEU A 156 -27.88 2.15 0.30
CA LEU A 156 -26.85 1.22 -0.18
C LEU A 156 -25.50 1.54 0.48
N SER A 157 -24.92 0.58 1.19
CA SER A 157 -23.58 0.72 1.78
C SER A 157 -22.51 0.90 0.70
N THR A 158 -21.62 1.86 0.90
CA THR A 158 -20.45 2.08 0.04
C THR A 158 -19.26 1.18 0.40
N GLY A 159 -19.32 0.50 1.55
CA GLY A 159 -18.20 -0.24 2.12
C GLY A 159 -17.18 0.62 2.87
N PHE A 160 -17.32 1.96 2.82
CA PHE A 160 -16.51 2.89 3.63
C PHE A 160 -17.27 3.27 4.89
N ARG A 161 -17.00 2.57 6.01
CA ARG A 161 -17.74 2.71 7.27
C ARG A 161 -18.00 4.16 7.70
N LYS A 162 -16.99 5.02 7.69
CA LYS A 162 -17.12 6.42 8.10
C LYS A 162 -17.99 7.24 7.13
N PHE A 163 -17.93 6.93 5.85
CA PHE A 163 -18.78 7.59 4.84
C PHE A 163 -20.22 7.11 4.97
N ASP A 164 -20.44 5.82 5.19
CA ASP A 164 -21.76 5.24 5.43
C ASP A 164 -22.37 5.77 6.74
N GLU A 165 -21.59 5.95 7.81
CA GLU A 165 -22.04 6.60 9.04
C GLU A 165 -22.43 8.07 8.81
N MET A 166 -21.71 8.80 7.95
CA MET A 166 -22.00 10.20 7.64
C MET A 166 -23.21 10.38 6.71
N THR A 167 -23.45 9.42 5.81
CA THR A 167 -24.47 9.53 4.75
C THR A 167 -25.67 8.63 4.98
N ALA A 168 -25.61 7.75 5.98
CA ALA A 168 -26.51 6.63 6.16
C ALA A 168 -26.61 5.71 4.92
N GLY A 169 -25.56 5.65 4.09
CA GLY A 169 -25.55 4.93 2.81
C GLY A 169 -26.22 5.72 1.67
N LEU A 170 -26.04 5.24 0.44
CA LEU A 170 -26.53 5.90 -0.77
C LEU A 170 -28.03 5.66 -0.96
N GLN A 171 -28.84 6.72 -0.93
CA GLN A 171 -30.30 6.58 -1.01
C GLN A 171 -30.80 6.51 -2.46
N PRO A 172 -31.88 5.76 -2.73
CA PRO A 172 -32.54 5.78 -4.02
C PRO A 172 -33.01 7.20 -4.38
N SER A 173 -32.82 7.61 -5.64
CA SER A 173 -33.16 8.93 -6.20
C SER A 173 -32.21 10.09 -5.86
N ASP A 174 -31.15 9.86 -5.07
CA ASP A 174 -30.09 10.85 -4.90
C ASP A 174 -29.22 10.97 -6.17
N LEU A 175 -28.95 12.20 -6.60
CA LEU A 175 -27.88 12.47 -7.56
C LEU A 175 -26.55 12.56 -6.83
N ILE A 176 -25.78 11.47 -6.86
CA ILE A 176 -24.49 11.39 -6.15
C ILE A 176 -23.36 11.83 -7.08
N VAL A 177 -22.89 13.06 -6.89
CA VAL A 177 -21.73 13.60 -7.61
C VAL A 177 -20.47 13.40 -6.78
N ILE A 178 -19.66 12.40 -7.14
CA ILE A 178 -18.35 12.19 -6.53
C ILE A 178 -17.35 13.11 -7.24
N ALA A 179 -17.18 14.32 -6.69
CA ALA A 179 -16.19 15.27 -7.14
C ALA A 179 -15.12 15.45 -6.05
N GLY A 180 -13.88 15.09 -6.39
CA GLY A 180 -12.71 15.44 -5.61
C GLY A 180 -11.71 16.10 -6.54
N ARG A 181 -10.97 17.10 -6.06
CA ARG A 181 -9.71 17.44 -6.72
C ARG A 181 -8.88 16.15 -6.75
N PRO A 182 -8.39 15.66 -7.91
CA PRO A 182 -7.46 14.53 -7.92
C PRO A 182 -6.37 14.89 -6.92
N ALA A 183 -6.16 14.02 -5.93
CA ALA A 183 -5.34 14.28 -4.76
C ALA A 183 -4.15 15.14 -5.19
N MET A 184 -4.07 16.39 -4.71
CA MET A 184 -2.84 17.16 -4.84
C MET A 184 -1.81 16.29 -4.12
N GLY A 185 -1.06 15.48 -4.87
CA GLY A 185 -0.64 14.18 -4.38
C GLY A 185 0.35 14.34 -3.23
N LYS A 186 0.08 13.69 -2.09
CA LYS A 186 1.13 13.45 -1.10
C LYS A 186 2.22 12.62 -1.77
N CYS A 187 3.38 13.21 -2.02
CA CYS A 187 4.41 12.59 -2.85
C CYS A 187 5.72 12.45 -2.10
N LEU A 188 6.50 11.45 -2.51
CA LEU A 188 7.89 11.24 -2.13
C LEU A 188 8.76 11.59 -3.34
N ARG A 189 9.98 12.09 -3.10
CA ARG A 189 10.95 12.27 -4.18
C ARG A 189 11.34 10.90 -4.78
N GLY A 190 11.56 10.82 -6.10
CA GLY A 190 11.79 9.56 -6.82
C GLY A 190 12.92 8.66 -6.29
N ASP A 191 13.92 9.24 -5.62
CA ASP A 191 15.04 8.52 -5.00
C ASP A 191 14.76 8.00 -3.59
N GLN A 192 13.63 8.38 -2.98
CA GLN A 192 13.24 7.90 -1.66
C GLN A 192 13.01 6.39 -1.71
N ARG A 193 13.63 5.67 -0.78
CA ARG A 193 13.59 4.21 -0.79
C ARG A 193 12.41 3.69 0.01
N ILE A 194 11.69 2.74 -0.57
CA ILE A 194 10.57 2.00 0.02
C ILE A 194 11.01 0.57 0.30
N LEU A 195 10.59 0.06 1.45
CA LEU A 195 10.75 -1.34 1.83
C LEU A 195 9.64 -2.16 1.20
N ASP A 196 10.01 -3.09 0.33
CA ASP A 196 9.13 -4.12 -0.19
C ASP A 196 9.04 -5.27 0.83
N PRO A 197 7.88 -5.51 1.47
CA PRO A 197 7.75 -6.53 2.49
C PRO A 197 7.81 -7.96 1.94
N SER A 198 7.57 -8.15 0.64
CA SER A 198 7.60 -9.49 0.01
C SER A 198 9.02 -9.99 -0.21
N THR A 199 9.93 -9.09 -0.59
CA THR A 199 11.33 -9.43 -0.93
C THR A 199 12.33 -8.96 0.12
N GLY A 200 11.92 -8.09 1.04
CA GLY A 200 12.80 -7.34 1.94
C GLY A 200 13.60 -6.25 1.23
N ALA A 201 13.48 -6.08 -0.09
CA ALA A 201 14.27 -5.13 -0.85
C ALA A 201 13.99 -3.68 -0.42
N LEU A 202 15.03 -2.84 -0.46
CA LEU A 202 14.90 -1.41 -0.21
C LEU A 202 15.11 -0.65 -1.53
N VAL A 203 14.01 -0.33 -2.20
CA VAL A 203 13.99 0.09 -3.62
C VAL A 203 13.60 1.58 -3.74
N PRO A 204 14.25 2.39 -4.58
CA PRO A 204 13.77 3.75 -4.89
C PRO A 204 12.32 3.73 -5.38
N ILE A 205 11.48 4.64 -4.90
CA ILE A 205 10.06 4.69 -5.23
C ILE A 205 9.84 4.72 -6.75
N ALA A 206 10.65 5.47 -7.49
CA ALA A 206 10.53 5.56 -8.95
C ALA A 206 10.65 4.20 -9.66
N ARG A 207 11.50 3.29 -9.15
CA ARG A 207 11.61 1.91 -9.67
C ARG A 207 10.56 0.99 -9.08
N PHE A 208 10.17 1.22 -7.82
CA PHE A 208 9.13 0.44 -7.16
C PHE A 208 7.78 0.57 -7.88
N THR A 209 7.47 1.75 -8.41
CA THR A 209 6.23 2.02 -9.14
C THR A 209 6.11 1.31 -10.48
N GLU A 210 7.20 0.77 -11.03
CA GLU A 210 7.22 0.01 -12.28
C GLU A 210 6.82 -1.47 -12.09
N LYS A 211 6.84 -1.99 -10.85
CA LYS A 211 6.49 -3.38 -10.55
C LYS A 211 5.00 -3.65 -10.77
N GLU A 212 4.63 -4.85 -11.22
CA GLU A 212 3.21 -5.24 -11.34
C GLU A 212 2.58 -5.43 -9.95
N ASP A 213 3.11 -6.36 -9.16
CA ASP A 213 2.72 -6.58 -7.76
C ASP A 213 3.49 -5.63 -6.84
N LYS A 214 2.75 -4.66 -6.27
CA LYS A 214 3.28 -3.62 -5.41
C LYS A 214 2.65 -3.79 -4.03
N THR A 215 3.44 -4.21 -3.07
CA THR A 215 3.02 -4.27 -1.66
C THR A 215 3.93 -3.38 -0.82
N VAL A 216 3.36 -2.65 0.14
CA VAL A 216 4.10 -1.82 1.10
C VAL A 216 3.68 -2.17 2.52
N LEU A 217 4.49 -1.79 3.51
CA LEU A 217 4.03 -1.80 4.90
C LEU A 217 3.18 -0.56 5.18
N ALA A 218 1.90 -0.75 5.45
CA ALA A 218 0.97 0.28 5.88
C ALA A 218 0.70 0.17 7.38
N LEU A 219 0.31 1.29 8.00
CA LEU A 219 -0.12 1.30 9.40
C LEU A 219 -1.60 0.93 9.46
N GLY A 220 -1.93 -0.18 10.12
CA GLY A 220 -3.31 -0.60 10.40
C GLY A 220 -3.95 0.20 11.53
N GLU A 221 -5.26 -0.01 11.75
CA GLU A 221 -6.04 0.66 12.79
C GLU A 221 -5.54 0.35 14.21
N ASP A 222 -4.92 -0.81 14.40
CA ASP A 222 -4.30 -1.24 15.65
C ASP A 222 -2.86 -0.67 15.85
N TYR A 223 -2.47 0.30 15.03
CA TYR A 223 -1.13 0.90 15.00
C TYR A 223 0.00 -0.12 14.75
N LYS A 224 -0.30 -1.26 14.13
CA LYS A 224 0.71 -2.22 13.67
C LYS A 224 0.96 -2.08 12.17
N LEU A 225 2.18 -2.42 11.76
CA LEU A 225 2.53 -2.45 10.35
C LEU A 225 2.05 -3.76 9.73
N VAL A 226 1.25 -3.65 8.67
CA VAL A 226 0.74 -4.79 7.89
C VAL A 226 1.07 -4.60 6.42
N PRO A 227 1.35 -5.68 5.66
CA PRO A 227 1.45 -5.59 4.20
C PRO A 227 0.12 -5.12 3.60
N ALA A 228 0.19 -4.14 2.71
CA ALA A 228 -0.97 -3.61 1.99
C ALA A 228 -0.63 -3.44 0.50
N PRO A 229 -1.54 -3.84 -0.42
CA PRO A 229 -1.33 -3.68 -1.84
C PRO A 229 -1.46 -2.21 -2.26
N VAL A 230 -0.61 -1.80 -3.19
CA VAL A 230 -0.65 -0.47 -3.81
C VAL A 230 -1.49 -0.56 -5.08
N ILE A 231 -2.70 0.01 -5.02
CA ILE A 231 -3.67 -0.02 -6.13
C ILE A 231 -3.17 0.80 -7.33
N ARG A 232 -2.55 1.95 -7.08
CA ARG A 232 -2.08 2.86 -8.13
C ARG A 232 -0.87 3.66 -7.66
N ALA A 233 0.09 3.83 -8.56
CA ALA A 233 1.18 4.78 -8.42
C ALA A 233 0.95 5.95 -9.39
N LEU A 234 1.17 7.18 -8.93
CA LEU A 234 0.98 8.39 -9.70
C LEU A 234 2.27 9.21 -9.71
N ASP A 235 2.75 9.55 -10.90
CA ASP A 235 3.79 10.55 -11.07
C ASP A 235 3.15 11.95 -11.00
N SER A 236 3.63 12.78 -10.08
CA SER A 236 3.14 14.15 -9.87
C SER A 236 4.06 15.20 -10.50
N GLY A 237 5.04 14.77 -11.29
CA GLY A 237 5.99 15.62 -11.98
C GLY A 237 6.92 16.37 -11.02
N LEU A 238 7.37 17.54 -11.45
CA LEU A 238 8.25 18.39 -10.66
C LEU A 238 7.42 19.19 -9.64
N GLN A 239 7.70 18.95 -8.36
CA GLN A 239 7.05 19.61 -7.23
C GLN A 239 8.11 20.15 -6.25
N PRO A 240 7.85 21.27 -5.55
CA PRO A 240 8.65 21.67 -4.41
C PRO A 240 8.65 20.59 -3.33
N THR A 241 9.83 20.23 -2.84
CA THR A 241 9.97 19.20 -1.79
C THR A 241 10.78 19.70 -0.60
N TYR A 242 10.49 19.13 0.55
CA TYR A 242 11.05 19.50 1.84
C TYR A 242 11.71 18.28 2.46
N ARG A 243 12.89 18.47 3.03
CA ARG A 243 13.60 17.43 3.77
C ARG A 243 13.21 17.49 5.24
N VAL A 244 12.56 16.44 5.72
CA VAL A 244 12.24 16.25 7.13
C VAL A 244 13.32 15.39 7.75
N VAL A 245 13.90 15.83 8.86
CA VAL A 245 14.91 15.08 9.61
C VAL A 245 14.44 14.94 11.05
N THR A 246 14.36 13.72 11.55
CA THR A 246 13.96 13.42 12.93
C THR A 246 15.14 13.57 13.89
N SER A 247 14.86 13.69 15.18
CA SER A 247 15.89 13.66 16.24
C SER A 247 16.62 12.31 16.36
N SER A 248 16.07 11.24 15.76
CA SER A 248 16.74 9.94 15.60
C SER A 248 17.66 9.89 14.37
N GLY A 249 17.74 10.96 13.58
CA GLY A 249 18.58 11.06 12.39
C GLY A 249 17.99 10.38 11.15
N ARG A 250 16.71 9.97 11.20
CA ARG A 250 15.99 9.51 10.01
C ARG A 250 15.62 10.71 9.15
N GLU A 251 15.68 10.53 7.85
CA GLU A 251 15.35 11.59 6.89
C GLU A 251 14.39 11.08 5.82
N ILE A 252 13.49 11.95 5.39
CA ILE A 252 12.59 11.72 4.26
C ILE A 252 12.40 13.02 3.48
N VAL A 253 12.23 12.93 2.16
CA VAL A 253 12.02 14.09 1.28
C VAL A 253 10.65 13.99 0.63
N VAL A 254 9.77 14.95 0.92
CA VAL A 254 8.33 14.89 0.62
C VAL A 254 7.78 16.25 0.19
N THR A 255 6.55 16.28 -0.35
CA THR A 255 5.82 17.52 -0.65
C THR A 255 5.26 18.20 0.62
N ALA A 256 4.96 19.51 0.54
CA ALA A 256 4.45 20.30 1.68
C ALA A 256 3.14 19.77 2.29
N ASN A 257 2.33 19.09 1.49
CA ASN A 257 1.05 18.51 1.89
C ASN A 257 1.15 17.03 2.28
N HIS A 258 2.37 16.49 2.40
CA HIS A 258 2.55 15.10 2.81
C HIS A 258 2.18 14.95 4.30
N PRO A 259 1.20 14.09 4.64
CA PRO A 259 0.74 13.97 6.01
C PRO A 259 1.67 13.10 6.85
N PHE A 260 1.92 13.52 8.08
CA PHE A 260 2.61 12.75 9.10
C PHE A 260 1.66 12.47 10.26
N LEU A 261 1.73 11.25 10.80
CA LEU A 261 0.97 10.91 11.99
C LEU A 261 1.62 11.57 13.22
N THR A 262 0.87 12.41 13.92
CA THR A 262 1.31 13.10 15.15
C THR A 262 0.54 12.56 16.36
N LEU A 263 0.79 13.11 17.55
CA LEU A 263 0.02 12.79 18.76
C LEU A 263 -1.44 13.30 18.73
N LYS A 264 -1.79 14.16 17.76
CA LYS A 264 -3.11 14.77 17.55
C LYS A 264 -3.71 14.33 16.20
N GLY A 265 -3.40 13.11 15.77
CA GLY A 265 -3.77 12.58 14.46
C GLY A 265 -2.85 13.02 13.30
N TRP A 266 -3.31 12.80 12.08
CA TRP A 266 -2.59 13.13 10.85
C TRP A 266 -2.57 14.63 10.59
N ARG A 267 -1.39 15.18 10.32
CA ARG A 267 -1.18 16.59 10.00
C ARG A 267 -0.26 16.75 8.81
N GLU A 268 -0.50 17.75 7.97
CA GLU A 268 0.34 17.99 6.80
C GLU A 268 1.67 18.63 7.18
N LEU A 269 2.72 18.38 6.39
CA LEU A 269 4.06 18.89 6.70
C LEU A 269 4.09 20.41 6.86
N HIS A 270 3.35 21.16 6.06
CA HIS A 270 3.32 22.62 6.14
C HIS A 270 2.69 23.16 7.45
N GLU A 271 1.93 22.33 8.17
CA GLU A 271 1.37 22.66 9.48
C GLU A 271 2.34 22.35 10.63
N LEU A 272 3.39 21.56 10.36
CA LEU A 272 4.37 21.11 11.35
C LEU A 272 5.52 22.10 11.49
N ARG A 273 6.09 22.12 12.70
CA ARG A 273 7.26 22.94 13.05
C ARG A 273 8.38 22.06 13.62
N PRO A 274 9.66 22.47 13.47
CA PRO A 274 10.75 21.80 14.16
C PRO A 274 10.49 21.67 15.65
N GLY A 275 10.55 20.44 16.17
CA GLY A 275 10.20 20.10 17.55
C GLY A 275 8.90 19.30 17.69
N ASP A 276 8.03 19.34 16.68
CA ASP A 276 6.82 18.51 16.67
C ASP A 276 7.14 17.01 16.63
N ARG A 277 6.32 16.23 17.33
CA ARG A 277 6.48 14.77 17.42
C ARG A 277 5.70 14.09 16.30
N ILE A 278 6.39 13.29 15.51
CA ILE A 278 5.82 12.42 14.47
C ILE A 278 6.05 10.96 14.80
N ALA A 279 5.14 10.10 14.36
CA ALA A 279 5.25 8.66 14.51
C ALA A 279 6.41 8.11 13.67
N THR A 280 7.17 7.17 14.24
CA THR A 280 8.19 6.42 13.51
C THR A 280 8.07 4.94 13.84
N PRO A 281 8.37 4.03 12.89
CA PRO A 281 8.19 2.61 13.14
C PRO A 281 9.16 2.11 14.21
N ARG A 282 8.62 1.30 15.14
CA ARG A 282 9.34 0.65 16.24
C ARG A 282 10.15 -0.57 15.77
N ARG A 283 9.62 -1.26 14.76
CA ARG A 283 10.23 -2.43 14.12
C ARG A 283 9.79 -2.43 12.65
N LEU A 284 10.66 -2.92 11.77
CA LEU A 284 10.31 -3.26 10.39
C LEU A 284 10.47 -4.76 10.20
N PRO A 285 9.48 -5.60 10.56
CA PRO A 285 9.63 -7.05 10.58
C PRO A 285 9.63 -7.70 9.17
N ALA A 286 10.16 -7.01 8.15
CA ALA A 286 10.33 -7.55 6.81
C ALA A 286 11.80 -7.88 6.57
N PHE A 287 12.08 -9.18 6.50
CA PHE A 287 13.35 -9.75 6.07
C PHE A 287 13.17 -10.29 4.65
N GLY A 288 14.25 -10.40 3.89
CA GLY A 288 14.16 -11.07 2.60
C GLY A 288 14.18 -12.59 2.75
N THR A 289 14.17 -13.27 1.62
CA THR A 289 14.18 -14.74 1.53
C THR A 289 15.49 -15.29 0.98
N LYS A 290 16.41 -14.42 0.54
CA LYS A 290 17.66 -14.84 -0.07
C LYS A 290 18.64 -15.32 1.00
N HIS A 291 18.80 -16.62 1.11
CA HIS A 291 19.87 -17.21 1.90
C HIS A 291 21.22 -17.00 1.20
N VAL A 292 22.25 -16.64 1.96
CA VAL A 292 23.61 -16.46 1.45
C VAL A 292 24.58 -17.30 2.27
N PRO A 293 25.56 -17.99 1.63
CA PRO A 293 26.57 -18.76 2.36
C PRO A 293 27.24 -17.92 3.46
N ALA A 294 27.34 -18.49 4.66
CA ALA A 294 27.82 -17.78 5.85
C ALA A 294 29.16 -17.05 5.64
N HIS A 295 30.08 -17.65 4.88
CA HIS A 295 31.38 -17.04 4.57
C HIS A 295 31.25 -15.71 3.82
N ARG A 296 30.27 -15.56 2.91
CA ARG A 296 30.05 -14.30 2.18
C ARG A 296 29.44 -13.23 3.08
N ALA A 297 28.43 -13.59 3.88
CA ALA A 297 27.80 -12.65 4.81
C ALA A 297 28.81 -12.10 5.83
N LYS A 298 29.60 -12.99 6.44
CA LYS A 298 30.68 -12.65 7.37
C LYS A 298 31.76 -11.79 6.72
N LEU A 299 32.27 -12.22 5.56
CA LEU A 299 33.34 -11.52 4.84
C LEU A 299 32.92 -10.10 4.45
N LEU A 300 31.68 -9.90 3.98
CA LEU A 300 31.19 -8.57 3.65
C LEU A 300 31.16 -7.65 4.88
N GLY A 301 30.75 -8.17 6.04
CA GLY A 301 30.74 -7.42 7.29
C GLY A 301 32.14 -6.92 7.67
N TYR A 302 33.13 -7.82 7.63
CA TYR A 302 34.53 -7.47 7.88
C TYR A 302 35.09 -6.45 6.89
N LEU A 303 34.79 -6.62 5.60
CA LEU A 303 35.31 -5.76 4.54
C LEU A 303 34.67 -4.36 4.55
N LEU A 304 33.41 -4.25 4.92
CA LEU A 304 32.75 -2.94 5.07
C LEU A 304 33.26 -2.18 6.31
N GLY A 305 33.61 -2.89 7.38
CA GLY A 305 34.29 -2.31 8.54
C GLY A 305 35.76 -1.99 8.25
N ASP A 306 36.66 -2.92 8.60
CA ASP A 306 38.11 -2.73 8.53
C ASP A 306 38.75 -3.02 7.15
N GLY A 307 37.95 -3.28 6.11
CA GLY A 307 38.47 -3.57 4.77
C GLY A 307 38.94 -2.34 4.00
N ALA A 308 40.05 -2.47 3.27
CA ALA A 308 40.48 -1.52 2.24
C ALA A 308 40.19 -2.10 0.84
N LEU A 309 39.24 -1.50 0.13
CA LEU A 309 38.68 -2.01 -1.12
C LEU A 309 39.29 -1.26 -2.32
N GLY A 310 40.58 -1.49 -2.59
CA GLY A 310 41.27 -0.90 -3.74
C GLY A 310 40.72 -1.38 -5.09
N ARG A 311 41.12 -0.75 -6.20
CA ARG A 311 40.65 -1.10 -7.56
C ARG A 311 41.03 -2.53 -8.00
N SER A 312 42.12 -3.07 -7.47
CA SER A 312 42.64 -4.40 -7.82
C SER A 312 43.13 -5.19 -6.60
N SER A 313 43.03 -4.61 -5.40
CA SER A 313 43.55 -5.20 -4.17
C SER A 313 42.54 -5.06 -3.05
N VAL A 314 42.26 -6.16 -2.37
CA VAL A 314 41.43 -6.20 -1.17
C VAL A 314 42.34 -6.47 0.02
N LEU A 315 42.32 -5.56 1.00
CA LEU A 315 43.07 -5.65 2.23
C LEU A 315 42.13 -5.69 3.42
N PHE A 316 42.54 -6.34 4.50
CA PHE A 316 41.84 -6.35 5.78
C PHE A 316 42.86 -6.28 6.91
N THR A 317 42.65 -5.38 7.87
CA THR A 317 43.61 -5.14 8.95
C THR A 317 42.91 -5.25 10.29
N ASN A 318 43.32 -6.17 11.15
CA ASN A 318 42.71 -6.34 12.47
C ASN A 318 43.75 -6.87 13.49
N LYS A 319 43.47 -6.68 14.78
CA LYS A 319 44.32 -7.11 15.90
C LYS A 319 43.85 -8.41 16.56
N ASN A 320 42.57 -8.76 16.43
CA ASN A 320 41.98 -9.91 17.11
C ASN A 320 42.27 -11.22 16.33
N PRO A 321 43.03 -12.18 16.91
CA PRO A 321 43.38 -13.42 16.24
C PRO A 321 42.17 -14.23 15.74
N LYS A 322 41.08 -14.28 16.52
CA LYS A 322 39.85 -15.01 16.14
C LYS A 322 39.23 -14.44 14.87
N ILE A 323 39.18 -13.11 14.77
CA ILE A 323 38.66 -12.41 13.59
C ILE A 323 39.56 -12.67 12.38
N ILE A 324 40.89 -12.63 12.58
CA ILE A 324 41.88 -12.87 11.52
C ILE A 324 41.77 -14.31 10.97
N GLU A 325 41.62 -15.30 11.84
CA GLU A 325 41.43 -16.70 11.45
C GLU A 325 40.11 -16.93 10.71
N GLU A 326 38.99 -16.41 11.24
CA GLU A 326 37.71 -16.55 10.56
C GLU A 326 37.68 -15.80 9.22
N PHE A 327 38.33 -14.65 9.13
CA PHE A 327 38.46 -13.92 7.87
C PHE A 327 39.20 -14.77 6.82
N LYS A 328 40.33 -15.40 7.18
CA LYS A 328 41.07 -16.30 6.28
C LYS A 328 40.21 -17.46 5.82
N ALA A 329 39.54 -18.14 6.75
CA ALA A 329 38.63 -19.24 6.42
C ALA A 329 37.49 -18.80 5.50
N CYS A 330 36.94 -17.59 5.70
CA CYS A 330 35.91 -17.05 4.82
C CYS A 330 36.45 -16.78 3.41
N VAL A 331 37.68 -16.30 3.27
CA VAL A 331 38.34 -16.08 1.97
C VAL A 331 38.66 -17.40 1.28
N GLU A 332 39.15 -18.40 2.00
CA GLU A 332 39.48 -19.73 1.47
C GLU A 332 38.23 -20.49 1.02
N ALA A 333 37.06 -20.19 1.60
CA ALA A 333 35.77 -20.72 1.17
C ALA A 333 35.25 -20.11 -0.14
N PHE A 334 35.84 -19.01 -0.64
CA PHE A 334 35.50 -18.52 -1.97
C PHE A 334 36.05 -19.46 -3.04
N PRO A 335 35.31 -19.66 -4.14
CA PRO A 335 35.76 -20.55 -5.19
C PRO A 335 37.07 -20.04 -5.81
N CYS A 336 37.84 -21.01 -6.32
CA CYS A 336 38.94 -20.79 -7.25
C CYS A 336 40.17 -20.06 -6.67
N ALA A 337 40.99 -20.83 -5.96
CA ALA A 337 42.38 -20.48 -5.69
C ALA A 337 42.53 -19.05 -5.13
N THR A 338 41.86 -18.72 -4.03
CA THR A 338 41.99 -17.42 -3.36
C THR A 338 42.38 -17.65 -1.91
N THR A 339 43.38 -16.90 -1.44
CA THR A 339 43.94 -17.03 -0.09
C THR A 339 44.38 -15.66 0.44
N CYS A 340 44.90 -15.61 1.66
CA CYS A 340 45.39 -14.41 2.31
C CYS A 340 46.91 -14.44 2.48
N GLN A 341 47.60 -13.39 2.01
CA GLN A 341 48.98 -13.12 2.41
C GLN A 341 48.98 -12.20 3.62
N ALA A 342 49.54 -12.66 4.75
CA ALA A 342 49.64 -11.89 5.97
C ALA A 342 50.93 -11.05 6.02
N ARG A 343 50.81 -9.81 6.49
CA ARG A 343 51.94 -8.96 6.87
C ARG A 343 51.69 -8.36 8.25
N VAL A 344 52.69 -8.42 9.12
CA VAL A 344 52.65 -7.77 10.42
C VAL A 344 53.15 -6.33 10.27
N THR A 345 52.39 -5.39 10.81
CA THR A 345 52.74 -3.96 10.86
C THR A 345 53.67 -3.67 12.04
N ALA A 346 54.37 -2.54 12.04
CA ALA A 346 55.24 -2.12 13.15
C ALA A 346 54.49 -2.03 14.50
N SER A 347 53.17 -1.79 14.48
CA SER A 347 52.31 -1.75 15.66
C SER A 347 51.78 -3.12 16.11
N GLY A 348 52.29 -4.23 15.54
CA GLY A 348 51.85 -5.59 15.83
C GLY A 348 50.48 -5.98 15.26
N THR A 349 49.85 -5.11 14.45
CA THR A 349 48.56 -5.41 13.80
C THR A 349 48.77 -6.22 12.53
N ILE A 350 47.92 -7.22 12.26
CA ILE A 350 48.04 -8.06 11.07
C ILE A 350 47.21 -7.45 9.94
N THR A 351 47.83 -7.29 8.77
CA THR A 351 47.15 -6.95 7.52
C THR A 351 47.16 -8.16 6.61
N LEU A 352 45.98 -8.60 6.21
CA LEU A 352 45.77 -9.66 5.23
C LEU A 352 45.49 -9.03 3.87
N ARG A 353 46.25 -9.47 2.86
CA ARG A 353 45.97 -9.17 1.45
C ARG A 353 45.32 -10.37 0.81
N VAL A 354 44.14 -10.19 0.24
CA VAL A 354 43.49 -11.24 -0.55
C VAL A 354 44.21 -11.37 -1.88
N ILE A 355 44.79 -12.55 -2.11
CA ILE A 355 45.57 -12.90 -3.30
C ILE A 355 45.02 -14.18 -3.92
N LYS A 356 45.51 -14.52 -5.11
CA LYS A 356 45.29 -15.85 -5.67
C LYS A 356 46.22 -16.84 -4.99
N ASP A 357 45.68 -18.00 -4.67
CA ASP A 357 46.41 -19.18 -4.25
C ASP A 357 47.13 -19.76 -5.47
N GLU A 358 48.44 -19.58 -5.53
CA GLU A 358 49.24 -20.09 -6.65
C GLU A 358 49.33 -21.63 -6.69
N ILE A 359 49.09 -22.33 -5.58
CA ILE A 359 49.09 -23.80 -5.54
C ILE A 359 47.84 -24.31 -6.25
N GLU A 360 46.67 -23.90 -5.78
CA GLU A 360 45.39 -24.32 -6.36
C GLU A 360 45.25 -23.81 -7.80
N ARG A 361 45.73 -22.60 -8.09
CA ARG A 361 45.76 -22.05 -9.45
C ARG A 361 46.57 -22.95 -10.40
N ARG A 362 47.74 -23.45 -9.98
CA ARG A 362 48.54 -24.36 -10.81
C ARG A 362 47.82 -25.69 -11.01
N ARG A 363 47.18 -26.23 -9.96
CA ARG A 363 46.39 -27.46 -10.03
C ARG A 363 45.29 -27.36 -11.09
N VAL A 364 44.47 -26.31 -11.05
CA VAL A 364 43.39 -26.05 -12.02
C VAL A 364 43.93 -25.92 -13.46
N ILE A 365 45.09 -25.28 -13.63
CA ILE A 365 45.74 -25.15 -14.95
C ILE A 365 46.22 -26.50 -15.47
N GLU A 366 46.81 -27.35 -14.62
CA GLU A 366 47.27 -28.68 -15.02
C GLU A 366 46.09 -29.62 -15.34
N GLU A 367 45.01 -29.55 -14.57
CA GLU A 367 43.76 -30.26 -14.86
C GLU A 367 43.19 -29.88 -16.23
N PHE A 368 43.14 -28.58 -16.55
CA PHE A 368 42.75 -28.11 -17.89
C PHE A 368 43.65 -28.68 -18.99
N LYS A 369 44.97 -28.64 -18.81
CA LYS A 369 45.91 -29.20 -19.80
C LYS A 369 45.68 -30.71 -19.99
N HIS A 370 45.42 -31.44 -18.92
CA HIS A 370 45.14 -32.87 -18.96
C HIS A 370 43.86 -33.16 -19.73
N LEU A 371 42.75 -32.49 -19.38
CA LEU A 371 41.45 -32.67 -20.04
C LEU A 371 41.50 -32.35 -21.54
N VAL A 372 42.16 -31.24 -21.91
CA VAL A 372 42.28 -30.86 -23.32
C VAL A 372 43.15 -31.85 -24.11
N ARG A 373 44.24 -32.38 -23.51
CA ARG A 373 45.06 -33.45 -24.13
C ARG A 373 44.26 -34.73 -24.34
N ALA A 374 43.52 -35.16 -23.32
CA ALA A 374 42.67 -36.35 -23.40
C ALA A 374 41.59 -36.20 -24.48
N GLY A 375 40.91 -35.04 -24.54
CA GLY A 375 39.91 -34.76 -25.56
C GLY A 375 40.48 -34.72 -26.98
N LEU A 376 41.67 -34.12 -27.17
CA LEU A 376 42.37 -34.14 -28.45
C LEU A 376 42.69 -35.56 -28.91
N GLN A 377 43.19 -36.41 -27.99
CA GLN A 377 43.51 -37.81 -28.29
C GLN A 377 42.25 -38.62 -28.63
N ALA A 378 41.18 -38.48 -27.84
CA ALA A 378 39.92 -39.20 -28.06
C ALA A 378 39.26 -38.86 -29.41
N LYS A 379 39.33 -37.59 -29.84
CA LYS A 379 38.79 -37.14 -31.14
C LYS A 379 39.78 -37.30 -32.32
N GLY A 380 41.01 -37.77 -32.08
CA GLY A 380 42.06 -37.85 -33.11
C GLY A 380 42.42 -36.49 -33.72
N LEU A 381 42.25 -35.40 -32.96
CA LEU A 381 42.50 -34.04 -33.42
C LEU A 381 43.93 -33.60 -33.08
N SER A 382 44.59 -32.96 -34.05
CA SER A 382 45.86 -32.28 -33.78
C SER A 382 45.62 -30.89 -33.19
N LEU A 383 46.58 -30.38 -32.41
CA LEU A 383 46.57 -29.00 -31.90
C LEU A 383 46.39 -27.96 -33.02
N ARG A 384 46.98 -28.20 -34.20
CA ARG A 384 46.84 -27.33 -35.37
C ARG A 384 45.40 -27.32 -35.87
N ARG A 385 44.74 -28.48 -35.94
CA ARG A 385 43.36 -28.60 -36.39
C ARG A 385 42.38 -28.00 -35.39
N LEU A 386 42.62 -28.17 -34.08
CA LEU A 386 41.87 -27.46 -33.04
C LEU A 386 42.05 -25.94 -33.17
N SER A 387 43.28 -25.45 -33.36
CA SER A 387 43.52 -24.01 -33.51
C SER A 387 42.79 -23.40 -34.72
N LEU A 388 42.74 -24.12 -35.84
CA LEU A 388 41.98 -23.74 -37.03
C LEU A 388 40.46 -23.67 -36.75
N LYS A 389 39.92 -24.68 -36.07
CA LYS A 389 38.49 -24.71 -35.70
C LYS A 389 38.09 -23.58 -34.76
N LEU A 390 38.97 -23.20 -33.83
CA LEU A 390 38.74 -22.11 -32.90
C LEU A 390 39.04 -20.72 -33.50
N GLY A 391 39.60 -20.63 -34.72
CA GLY A 391 39.98 -19.36 -35.34
C GLY A 391 41.19 -18.66 -34.72
N PHE A 392 42.08 -19.41 -34.04
CA PHE A 392 43.28 -18.85 -33.41
C PHE A 392 44.58 -19.38 -34.04
N SER A 393 45.66 -18.61 -33.90
CA SER A 393 47.01 -19.11 -34.24
C SER A 393 47.38 -20.33 -33.39
N THR A 394 48.03 -21.32 -34.02
CA THR A 394 48.51 -22.52 -33.31
C THR A 394 49.48 -22.17 -32.18
N SER A 395 50.25 -21.08 -32.33
CA SER A 395 51.16 -20.55 -31.30
C SER A 395 50.43 -20.13 -30.01
N ASN A 396 49.24 -19.53 -30.12
CA ASN A 396 48.44 -19.15 -28.96
C ASN A 396 47.94 -20.37 -28.19
N VAL A 397 47.47 -21.40 -28.90
CA VAL A 397 47.00 -22.65 -28.29
C VAL A 397 48.16 -23.42 -27.66
N GLN A 398 49.32 -23.48 -28.32
CA GLN A 398 50.53 -24.09 -27.75
C GLN A 398 50.99 -23.42 -26.46
N ARG A 399 50.80 -22.09 -26.34
CA ARG A 399 51.17 -21.34 -25.13
C ARG A 399 50.40 -21.83 -23.90
N TRP A 400 49.16 -22.32 -24.05
CA TRP A 400 48.38 -22.90 -22.93
C TRP A 400 49.05 -24.13 -22.31
N PHE A 401 49.78 -24.91 -23.11
CA PHE A 401 50.47 -26.10 -22.64
C PHE A 401 51.89 -25.81 -22.17
N LYS A 402 52.58 -24.88 -22.84
CA LYS A 402 53.97 -24.50 -22.53
C LYS A 402 54.08 -23.55 -21.33
N THR A 403 53.05 -22.77 -21.03
CA THR A 403 53.06 -21.77 -19.97
C THR A 403 51.88 -21.95 -19.03
N SER A 404 51.86 -21.25 -17.89
CA SER A 404 50.71 -21.19 -16.98
C SER A 404 49.63 -20.21 -17.45
N SER A 405 49.39 -20.13 -18.77
CA SER A 405 48.40 -19.24 -19.39
C SER A 405 47.11 -20.00 -19.68
N LEU A 406 45.97 -19.35 -19.49
CA LEU A 406 44.64 -19.87 -19.83
C LEU A 406 44.02 -19.06 -20.98
N PRO A 407 43.02 -19.63 -21.68
CA PRO A 407 42.15 -18.88 -22.60
C PRO A 407 41.64 -17.56 -22.00
N ARG A 408 41.50 -16.51 -22.83
CA ARG A 408 41.27 -15.13 -22.37
C ARG A 408 39.86 -14.89 -21.83
N ASP A 409 38.86 -15.56 -22.38
CA ASP A 409 37.46 -15.41 -22.01
C ASP A 409 36.76 -16.77 -21.91
N ASP A 410 35.56 -16.76 -21.35
CA ASP A 410 34.80 -17.97 -21.04
C ASP A 410 34.14 -18.57 -22.29
N ARG A 411 33.93 -17.78 -23.35
CA ARG A 411 33.39 -18.27 -24.63
C ARG A 411 34.37 -19.23 -25.28
N LEU A 412 35.65 -18.90 -25.28
CA LEU A 412 36.69 -19.79 -25.81
C LEU A 412 36.79 -21.10 -25.03
N LEU A 413 36.58 -21.06 -23.70
CA LEU A 413 36.52 -22.29 -22.89
C LEU A 413 35.32 -23.16 -23.27
N MET A 414 34.14 -22.55 -23.50
CA MET A 414 32.95 -23.26 -23.96
C MET A 414 33.12 -23.85 -25.36
N GLU A 415 33.80 -23.16 -26.26
CA GLU A 415 34.11 -23.67 -27.60
C GLU A 415 35.07 -24.86 -27.55
N ILE A 416 36.16 -24.77 -26.77
CA ILE A 416 37.07 -25.91 -26.56
C ILE A 416 36.31 -27.10 -26.00
N GLN A 417 35.44 -26.86 -25.02
CA GLN A 417 34.60 -27.89 -24.42
C GLN A 417 33.74 -28.60 -25.48
N ARG A 418 33.07 -27.82 -26.35
CA ARG A 418 32.21 -28.35 -27.41
C ARG A 418 32.98 -29.10 -28.49
N GLU A 419 34.11 -28.55 -28.96
CA GLU A 419 34.87 -29.15 -30.05
C GLU A 419 35.58 -30.45 -29.64
N LEU A 420 35.97 -30.55 -28.37
CA LEU A 420 36.64 -31.74 -27.84
C LEU A 420 35.69 -32.70 -27.11
N ASP A 421 34.44 -32.28 -26.87
CA ASP A 421 33.42 -33.09 -26.18
C ASP A 421 33.89 -33.53 -24.78
N ILE A 422 34.46 -32.58 -24.04
CA ILE A 422 34.98 -32.77 -22.68
C ILE A 422 34.14 -31.94 -21.70
N GLN A 423 34.35 -32.11 -20.40
CA GLN A 423 33.77 -31.22 -19.38
C GLN A 423 34.88 -30.39 -18.74
N LEU A 424 34.82 -29.07 -18.88
CA LEU A 424 35.81 -28.15 -18.30
C LEU A 424 35.22 -27.43 -17.09
N PRO A 425 35.99 -27.23 -16.00
CA PRO A 425 35.57 -26.42 -14.87
C PRO A 425 35.72 -24.92 -15.22
N ILE A 426 34.83 -24.40 -16.07
CA ILE A 426 34.93 -23.05 -16.66
C ILE A 426 35.04 -21.96 -15.58
N GLU A 427 34.24 -22.04 -14.51
CA GLU A 427 34.30 -21.08 -13.41
C GLU A 427 35.68 -21.08 -12.75
N ALA A 428 36.19 -22.26 -12.35
CA ALA A 428 37.54 -22.41 -11.79
C ALA A 428 38.63 -21.81 -12.68
N LEU A 429 38.54 -22.06 -13.99
CA LEU A 429 39.49 -21.56 -14.98
C LEU A 429 39.40 -20.05 -15.15
N SER A 430 38.18 -19.48 -15.16
CA SER A 430 37.95 -18.04 -15.27
C SER A 430 38.61 -17.28 -14.13
N HIS A 431 38.53 -17.81 -12.91
CA HIS A 431 39.16 -17.23 -11.72
C HIS A 431 40.68 -17.50 -11.62
N ALA A 432 41.18 -18.60 -12.19
CA ALA A 432 42.60 -18.95 -12.22
C ALA A 432 43.44 -18.10 -13.21
N ARG A 433 42.83 -17.33 -14.11
CA ARG A 433 43.54 -16.44 -15.05
C ARG A 433 44.46 -15.46 -14.32
N ARG A 434 45.73 -15.35 -14.70
CA ARG A 434 46.73 -14.53 -13.95
C ARG A 434 46.33 -13.05 -13.82
N ASN A 435 45.96 -12.40 -14.92
CA ASN A 435 45.72 -10.96 -14.98
C ASN A 435 44.28 -10.53 -14.64
N ASP A 436 43.42 -11.49 -14.30
CA ASP A 436 42.05 -11.20 -13.87
C ASP A 436 42.00 -10.90 -12.36
N LEU A 437 40.87 -10.43 -11.85
CA LEU A 437 40.66 -10.28 -10.40
C LEU A 437 40.55 -11.64 -9.71
N ASN A 438 40.89 -11.71 -8.42
CA ASN A 438 40.55 -12.87 -7.58
C ASN A 438 39.02 -12.95 -7.34
N SER A 439 38.51 -14.09 -6.89
CA SER A 439 37.07 -14.33 -6.76
C SER A 439 36.38 -13.36 -5.82
N VAL A 440 37.00 -13.03 -4.68
CA VAL A 440 36.49 -12.01 -3.73
C VAL A 440 36.39 -10.64 -4.40
N ALA A 441 37.42 -10.21 -5.15
CA ALA A 441 37.43 -8.91 -5.82
C ALA A 441 36.44 -8.85 -7.00
N LYS A 442 36.21 -9.97 -7.72
CA LYS A 442 35.12 -10.07 -8.72
C LYS A 442 33.75 -9.88 -8.05
N TRP A 443 33.50 -10.59 -6.96
CA TRP A 443 32.26 -10.48 -6.20
C TRP A 443 32.03 -9.07 -5.63
N LEU A 444 33.06 -8.41 -5.08
CA LEU A 444 32.93 -7.02 -4.61
C LEU A 444 32.67 -6.02 -5.75
N ARG A 445 33.14 -6.30 -6.96
CA ARG A 445 32.85 -5.49 -8.14
C ARG A 445 31.40 -5.63 -8.57
N GLU A 446 30.83 -6.84 -8.51
CA GLU A 446 29.40 -7.08 -8.74
C GLU A 446 28.54 -6.33 -7.72
N LEU A 447 28.97 -6.27 -6.46
CA LEU A 447 28.31 -5.48 -5.41
C LEU A 447 28.52 -3.96 -5.53
N GLY A 448 29.35 -3.49 -6.47
CA GLY A 448 29.65 -2.05 -6.65
C GLY A 448 30.58 -1.44 -5.58
N LEU A 449 31.25 -2.28 -4.80
CA LEU A 449 32.11 -1.89 -3.67
C LEU A 449 33.59 -1.82 -4.00
N LEU A 450 34.05 -2.54 -5.04
CA LEU A 450 35.46 -2.55 -5.42
C LEU A 450 35.92 -1.15 -5.86
N GLY A 451 37.02 -0.66 -5.29
CA GLY A 451 37.56 0.66 -5.57
C GLY A 451 36.98 1.80 -4.72
N ARG A 452 35.98 1.53 -3.87
CA ARG A 452 35.35 2.55 -3.01
C ARG A 452 36.22 2.89 -1.80
N ARG A 453 36.31 4.18 -1.49
CA ARG A 453 36.92 4.67 -0.24
C ARG A 453 35.97 4.49 0.94
N ALA A 454 36.48 4.63 2.17
CA ALA A 454 35.70 4.42 3.40
C ALA A 454 34.44 5.29 3.44
N GLU A 455 34.53 6.56 3.03
CA GLU A 455 33.43 7.52 2.96
C GLU A 455 32.40 7.23 1.85
N GLU A 456 32.77 6.40 0.86
CA GLU A 456 31.94 6.02 -0.28
C GLU A 456 31.30 4.64 -0.12
N LYS A 457 31.67 3.88 0.91
CA LYS A 457 31.09 2.56 1.19
C LYS A 457 29.60 2.69 1.50
N TYR A 458 28.81 1.70 1.12
CA TYR A 458 27.39 1.61 1.44
C TYR A 458 27.02 0.14 1.59
N ILE A 459 25.82 -0.15 2.10
CA ILE A 459 25.28 -1.52 2.10
C ILE A 459 24.70 -1.79 0.71
N PRO A 460 25.20 -2.78 -0.06
CA PRO A 460 24.66 -3.09 -1.38
C PRO A 460 23.16 -3.44 -1.33
N ASP A 461 22.42 -3.09 -2.38
CA ASP A 461 20.96 -3.29 -2.44
C ASP A 461 20.57 -4.77 -2.24
N GLU A 462 21.40 -5.69 -2.75
CA GLU A 462 21.23 -7.14 -2.58
C GLU A 462 21.22 -7.57 -1.10
N VAL A 463 21.99 -6.91 -0.22
CA VAL A 463 22.05 -7.27 1.19
C VAL A 463 20.69 -7.08 1.87
N PHE A 464 19.90 -6.10 1.45
CA PHE A 464 18.57 -5.87 2.03
C PHE A 464 17.57 -7.00 1.70
N THR A 465 17.84 -7.80 0.66
CA THR A 465 17.00 -8.97 0.30
C THR A 465 17.44 -10.25 1.01
N TRP A 466 18.47 -10.19 1.86
CA TRP A 466 18.96 -11.36 2.57
C TRP A 466 17.98 -11.81 3.65
N ASP A 467 18.01 -13.11 3.94
CA ASP A 467 17.29 -13.68 5.07
C ASP A 467 17.81 -13.16 6.42
N ARG A 468 17.01 -13.39 7.47
CA ARG A 468 17.31 -12.89 8.81
C ARG A 468 18.67 -13.39 9.32
N GLU A 469 19.02 -14.65 9.05
CA GLU A 469 20.26 -15.26 9.53
C GLU A 469 21.50 -14.70 8.81
N SER A 470 21.44 -14.51 7.50
CA SER A 470 22.52 -13.90 6.72
C SER A 470 22.74 -12.45 7.13
N LEU A 471 21.65 -11.69 7.34
CA LEU A 471 21.73 -10.32 7.87
C LEU A 471 22.32 -10.28 9.29
N ARG A 472 21.97 -11.24 10.13
CA ARG A 472 22.52 -11.39 11.48
C ARG A 472 24.03 -11.59 11.43
N LEU A 473 24.51 -12.55 10.64
CA LEU A 473 25.94 -12.82 10.46
C LEU A 473 26.69 -11.60 9.92
N PHE A 474 26.11 -10.92 8.92
CA PHE A 474 26.66 -9.70 8.35
C PHE A 474 26.83 -8.59 9.39
N LEU A 475 25.76 -8.24 10.11
CA LEU A 475 25.80 -7.19 11.14
C LEU A 475 26.75 -7.56 12.29
N ASN A 476 26.72 -8.82 12.71
CA ASN A 476 27.61 -9.28 13.78
C ASN A 476 29.09 -9.07 13.43
N ARG A 477 29.50 -9.35 12.19
CA ARG A 477 30.89 -9.14 11.74
C ARG A 477 31.22 -7.68 11.45
N LEU A 478 30.25 -6.92 10.96
CA LEU A 478 30.41 -5.48 10.81
C LEU A 478 30.67 -4.79 12.16
N PHE A 479 29.92 -5.17 13.21
CA PHE A 479 30.12 -4.67 14.57
C PHE A 479 31.40 -5.22 15.24
N ALA A 480 31.96 -6.34 14.78
CA ALA A 480 33.24 -6.83 15.29
C ALA A 480 34.43 -5.93 14.89
N CYS A 481 34.28 -5.13 13.82
CA CYS A 481 35.26 -4.15 13.37
C CYS A 481 35.04 -2.78 14.04
N ASP A 482 33.93 -2.13 13.67
CA ASP A 482 33.65 -0.72 14.03
C ASP A 482 32.58 -0.56 15.13
N GLY A 483 32.13 -1.68 15.71
CA GLY A 483 31.16 -1.70 16.78
C GLY A 483 31.82 -1.55 18.14
N SER A 484 31.13 -0.86 19.05
CA SER A 484 31.56 -0.67 20.42
C SER A 484 30.39 -0.81 21.37
N LEU A 485 30.55 -1.72 22.34
CA LEU A 485 29.68 -1.87 23.48
C LEU A 485 30.44 -1.42 24.73
N TYR A 486 29.90 -0.48 25.48
CA TYR A 486 30.54 0.08 26.67
C TYR A 486 29.61 0.17 27.87
N ALA A 487 30.18 -0.06 29.04
CA ALA A 487 29.55 0.12 30.34
C ALA A 487 30.38 1.14 31.16
N GLY A 488 29.97 2.40 31.12
CA GLY A 488 30.57 3.47 31.91
C GLY A 488 29.97 3.58 33.31
N ARG A 489 30.55 4.44 34.16
CA ARG A 489 30.04 4.67 35.53
C ARG A 489 28.57 5.16 35.57
N ARG A 490 28.10 5.86 34.53
CA ARG A 490 26.73 6.44 34.41
C ARG A 490 26.02 6.17 33.09
N LEU A 491 26.70 5.62 32.08
CA LEU A 491 26.16 5.49 30.73
C LEU A 491 26.58 4.16 30.12
N TYR A 492 25.61 3.44 29.59
CA TYR A 492 25.81 2.24 28.78
C TYR A 492 25.45 2.59 27.33
N GLY A 493 26.08 1.91 26.38
CA GLY A 493 25.76 2.16 24.99
C GLY A 493 26.31 1.12 24.05
N LEU A 494 25.54 0.89 23.00
CA LEU A 494 25.94 0.29 21.75
C LEU A 494 26.19 1.41 20.75
N SER A 495 27.31 1.36 20.04
CA SER A 495 27.65 2.31 18.99
C SER A 495 28.30 1.62 17.80
N PHE A 496 28.05 2.14 16.61
CA PHE A 496 28.77 1.81 15.37
C PHE A 496 29.15 3.13 14.70
N SER A 497 30.41 3.31 14.35
CA SER A 497 30.92 4.55 13.75
C SER A 497 31.43 4.31 12.34
N SER A 498 31.10 5.20 11.40
CA SER A 498 31.62 5.15 10.04
C SER A 498 31.80 6.55 9.46
N THR A 499 32.77 6.73 8.56
CA THR A 499 32.91 7.96 7.78
C THR A 499 31.87 8.06 6.65
N SER A 500 31.25 6.94 6.27
CA SER A 500 30.14 6.93 5.30
C SER A 500 28.79 7.12 5.97
N LYS A 501 28.08 8.18 5.57
CA LYS A 501 26.69 8.43 5.99
C LYS A 501 25.75 7.33 5.48
N GLU A 502 25.95 6.87 4.24
CA GLU A 502 25.07 5.89 3.60
C GLU A 502 25.22 4.50 4.21
N LEU A 503 26.44 4.09 4.58
CA LEU A 503 26.66 2.88 5.36
C LEU A 503 25.97 2.97 6.73
N ALA A 504 26.15 4.08 7.44
CA ALA A 504 25.53 4.30 8.76
C ALA A 504 23.99 4.28 8.71
N LYS A 505 23.38 4.92 7.69
CA LYS A 505 21.93 4.83 7.44
C LYS A 505 21.47 3.40 7.16
N GLY A 506 22.22 2.67 6.33
CA GLY A 506 21.95 1.27 6.04
C GLY A 506 21.97 0.42 7.31
N VAL A 507 22.98 0.59 8.17
CA VAL A 507 23.07 -0.10 9.46
C VAL A 507 21.90 0.27 10.38
N GLN A 508 21.55 1.56 10.49
CA GLN A 508 20.38 1.99 11.25
C GLN A 508 19.09 1.32 10.75
N HIS A 509 18.91 1.21 9.42
CA HIS A 509 17.75 0.55 8.82
C HIS A 509 17.73 -0.96 9.11
N LEU A 510 18.86 -1.66 8.98
CA LEU A 510 18.92 -3.10 9.25
C LEU A 510 18.66 -3.40 10.73
N LEU A 511 19.24 -2.63 11.66
CA LEU A 511 18.97 -2.77 13.09
C LEU A 511 17.48 -2.61 13.44
N LEU A 512 16.79 -1.69 12.76
CA LEU A 512 15.34 -1.52 12.91
C LEU A 512 14.55 -2.76 12.48
N ARG A 513 15.04 -3.57 11.54
CA ARG A 513 14.38 -4.84 11.16
C ARG A 513 14.41 -5.86 12.30
N PHE A 514 15.52 -5.90 13.02
CA PHE A 514 15.66 -6.63 14.28
C PHE A 514 14.94 -5.95 15.47
N GLY A 515 14.23 -4.84 15.25
CA GLY A 515 13.52 -4.12 16.30
C GLY A 515 14.44 -3.40 17.28
N ILE A 516 15.65 -3.05 16.85
CA ILE A 516 16.66 -2.34 17.63
C ILE A 516 16.64 -0.88 17.18
N LEU A 517 16.16 -0.01 18.06
CA LEU A 517 16.02 1.42 17.79
C LEU A 517 17.31 2.15 18.13
N THR A 518 17.82 2.89 17.15
CA THR A 518 19.08 3.63 17.24
C THR A 518 18.91 5.08 16.77
N LYS A 519 19.79 5.95 17.24
CA LYS A 519 19.94 7.33 16.73
C LYS A 519 21.16 7.40 15.81
N LEU A 520 21.04 8.15 14.72
CA LEU A 520 22.13 8.48 13.82
C LEU A 520 22.58 9.92 14.07
N ARG A 521 23.87 10.13 14.35
CA ARG A 521 24.45 11.44 14.65
C ARG A 521 25.75 11.65 13.88
N GLY A 522 25.94 12.84 13.33
CA GLY A 522 27.22 13.27 12.76
C GLY A 522 28.05 13.99 13.81
N LYS A 523 29.28 13.53 14.05
CA LYS A 523 30.27 14.18 14.93
C LYS A 523 31.45 14.65 14.10
N ARG A 524 31.91 15.88 14.31
CA ARG A 524 33.20 16.33 13.77
C ARG A 524 34.30 15.85 14.69
N VAL A 525 35.24 15.09 14.14
CA VAL A 525 36.38 14.53 14.87
C VAL A 525 37.66 15.05 14.24
N ARG A 526 38.60 15.52 15.07
CA ARG A 526 39.94 15.87 14.62
C ARG A 526 40.73 14.61 14.34
N HIS A 527 41.22 14.48 13.11
CA HIS A 527 42.11 13.41 12.70
C HIS A 527 43.45 14.00 12.24
N HIS A 528 44.53 13.21 12.23
CA HIS A 528 45.77 13.61 11.57
C HIS A 528 45.46 13.95 10.09
N GLY A 529 45.55 15.23 9.74
CA GLY A 529 45.24 15.75 8.40
C GLY A 529 43.91 16.53 8.26
N GLY A 530 43.18 16.80 9.34
CA GLY A 530 42.03 17.73 9.33
C GLY A 530 40.80 17.25 10.11
N GLU A 531 39.74 18.08 10.14
CA GLU A 531 38.43 17.67 10.68
C GLU A 531 37.72 16.74 9.70
N ARG A 532 37.24 15.59 10.19
CA ARG A 532 36.39 14.67 9.44
C ARG A 532 35.06 14.49 10.16
N THR A 533 33.99 14.34 9.38
CA THR A 533 32.67 14.00 9.94
C THR A 533 32.57 12.49 10.04
N VAL A 534 32.29 11.98 11.23
CA VAL A 534 32.03 10.57 11.52
C VAL A 534 30.56 10.43 11.89
N TRP A 535 29.89 9.47 11.28
CA TRP A 535 28.50 9.14 11.52
C TRP A 535 28.42 7.98 12.50
N GLU A 536 27.76 8.21 13.63
CA GLU A 536 27.61 7.24 14.71
C GLU A 536 26.14 6.80 14.79
N VAL A 537 25.92 5.49 14.72
CA VAL A 537 24.65 4.83 15.02
C VAL A 537 24.73 4.35 16.47
N GLU A 538 23.92 4.92 17.36
CA GLU A 538 23.97 4.61 18.80
C GLU A 538 22.62 4.15 19.36
N ALA A 539 22.66 3.18 20.27
CA ALA A 539 21.57 2.83 21.18
C ALA A 539 22.07 2.94 22.62
N ARG A 540 21.32 3.63 23.47
CA ARG A 540 21.63 3.82 24.90
C ARG A 540 20.61 3.18 25.84
N ASP A 541 19.49 2.73 25.28
CA ASP A 541 18.43 2.09 26.03
C ASP A 541 18.73 0.60 26.22
N LEU A 542 18.51 0.11 27.45
CA LEU A 542 18.84 -1.24 27.87
C LEU A 542 18.22 -2.30 26.97
N ARG A 543 16.94 -2.15 26.60
CA ARG A 543 16.26 -3.17 25.77
C ARG A 543 16.84 -3.29 24.38
N ASN A 544 17.18 -2.16 23.75
CA ASN A 544 17.81 -2.19 22.43
C ASN A 544 19.18 -2.87 22.51
N ILE A 545 19.92 -2.66 23.60
CA ILE A 545 21.21 -3.32 23.84
C ILE A 545 21.02 -4.83 24.07
N GLN A 546 20.10 -5.24 24.96
CA GLN A 546 19.78 -6.65 25.22
C GLN A 546 19.33 -7.36 23.96
N ARG A 547 18.38 -6.76 23.22
CA ARG A 547 17.90 -7.30 21.95
C ARG A 547 19.02 -7.42 20.92
N PHE A 548 19.90 -6.41 20.81
CA PHE A 548 21.06 -6.49 19.93
C PHE A 548 21.98 -7.65 20.32
N VAL A 549 22.26 -7.85 21.60
CA VAL A 549 23.12 -8.93 22.07
C VAL A 549 22.49 -10.31 21.81
N GLN A 550 21.21 -10.46 22.10
CA GLN A 550 20.46 -11.71 21.91
C GLN A 550 20.30 -12.07 20.44
N GLU A 551 19.96 -11.08 19.61
CA GLU A 551 19.63 -11.29 18.19
C GLU A 551 20.86 -11.29 17.30
N ILE A 552 21.87 -10.46 17.58
CA ILE A 552 23.00 -10.21 16.67
C ILE A 552 24.32 -10.57 17.35
N GLY A 553 24.64 -9.92 18.48
CA GLY A 553 25.92 -10.06 19.18
C GLY A 553 27.10 -9.37 18.48
N ILE A 554 28.30 -9.50 19.06
CA ILE A 554 29.57 -8.99 18.49
C ILE A 554 30.60 -10.11 18.55
N TYR A 555 31.00 -10.65 17.41
CA TYR A 555 31.99 -11.72 17.36
C TYR A 555 33.37 -11.24 17.80
N GLY A 556 34.04 -12.05 18.63
CA GLY A 556 35.35 -11.74 19.19
C GLY A 556 35.31 -10.76 20.37
N ALA A 557 34.12 -10.34 20.82
CA ALA A 557 33.92 -9.46 21.98
C ALA A 557 32.94 -10.07 23.00
N GLU A 558 32.80 -11.40 23.03
CA GLU A 558 31.80 -12.13 23.82
C GLU A 558 31.94 -11.85 25.32
N ASP A 559 33.17 -11.84 25.86
CA ASP A 559 33.41 -11.54 27.27
C ASP A 559 33.00 -10.11 27.64
N ARG A 560 33.25 -9.14 26.74
CA ARG A 560 32.82 -7.75 26.94
C ARG A 560 31.31 -7.65 26.93
N VAL A 561 30.65 -8.36 26.03
CA VAL A 561 29.20 -8.44 25.94
C VAL A 561 28.61 -9.00 27.24
N ARG A 562 29.16 -10.11 27.75
CA ARG A 562 28.75 -10.71 29.03
C ARG A 562 28.87 -9.71 30.19
N LEU A 563 30.04 -9.08 30.33
CA LEU A 563 30.30 -8.10 31.39
C LEU A 563 29.33 -6.90 31.34
N VAL A 564 28.99 -6.43 30.14
CA VAL A 564 28.03 -5.34 29.97
C VAL A 564 26.63 -5.78 30.37
N LEU A 565 26.19 -6.99 30.02
CA LEU A 565 24.88 -7.52 30.43
C LEU A 565 24.78 -7.65 31.97
N GLU A 566 25.78 -8.26 32.61
CA GLU A 566 25.81 -8.37 34.08
C GLU A 566 25.76 -6.99 34.76
N ALA A 567 26.48 -6.01 34.22
CA ALA A 567 26.48 -4.65 34.74
C ALA A 567 25.15 -3.91 34.52
N LEU A 568 24.37 -4.31 33.52
CA LEU A 568 23.04 -3.76 33.21
C LEU A 568 21.96 -4.34 34.11
N GLU A 569 21.99 -5.64 34.38
CA GLU A 569 21.03 -6.32 35.26
C GLU A 569 21.09 -5.80 36.70
N ARG A 570 22.29 -5.48 37.21
CA ARG A 570 22.48 -5.05 38.61
C ARG A 570 22.00 -3.63 38.93
N ARG A 571 21.84 -2.75 37.95
CA ARG A 571 21.65 -1.30 38.21
C ARG A 571 20.25 -0.75 37.93
N GLY A 572 19.36 -1.54 37.32
CA GLY A 572 18.07 -1.03 36.85
C GLY A 572 18.23 -0.04 35.69
N SER A 573 17.29 -0.04 34.75
CA SER A 573 17.37 0.80 33.55
C SER A 573 17.18 2.28 33.89
N TYR A 574 18.06 3.16 33.38
CA TYR A 574 17.75 4.58 33.28
C TYR A 574 16.76 4.77 32.13
N ASN A 575 15.52 5.18 32.43
CA ASN A 575 14.47 5.30 31.43
C ASN A 575 14.76 6.49 30.48
N MET A 576 15.44 6.21 29.37
CA MET A 576 15.68 7.16 28.28
C MET A 576 14.60 7.07 27.20
N ASN A 577 13.41 6.53 27.53
CA ASN A 577 12.39 6.32 26.54
C ASN A 577 11.94 7.64 25.92
N ILE A 578 11.92 7.65 24.60
CA ILE A 578 11.48 8.78 23.78
C ILE A 578 10.05 8.56 23.26
N ASP A 579 9.50 7.36 23.46
CA ASP A 579 8.12 7.05 23.13
C ASP A 579 7.19 7.93 23.97
N THR A 580 6.12 8.42 23.38
CA THR A 580 5.18 9.34 24.02
C THR A 580 3.79 8.79 23.85
N ILE A 581 2.97 8.84 24.90
CA ILE A 581 1.57 8.43 24.78
C ILE A 581 0.79 9.55 24.06
N PRO A 582 0.01 9.24 23.01
CA PRO A 582 -0.89 10.19 22.37
C PRO A 582 -1.88 10.81 23.36
N LEU A 583 -2.28 12.06 23.12
CA LEU A 583 -3.26 12.77 23.97
C LEU A 583 -4.66 12.17 23.84
N GLU A 584 -4.97 11.59 22.69
CA GLU A 584 -6.26 10.97 22.33
C GLU A 584 -6.27 9.46 22.58
N ALA A 585 -5.33 8.92 23.38
CA ALA A 585 -5.28 7.50 23.67
C ALA A 585 -6.51 7.10 24.52
N GLU A 586 -7.53 6.54 23.87
CA GLU A 586 -8.66 5.92 24.54
C GLU A 586 -8.26 4.57 25.13
N SER A 587 -8.62 4.33 26.39
CA SER A 587 -8.47 3.05 27.05
C SER A 587 -9.83 2.57 27.53
N SER A 588 -10.11 1.28 27.38
CA SER A 588 -11.25 0.62 28.00
C SER A 588 -11.13 0.51 29.53
N LEU A 589 -9.95 0.81 30.09
CA LEU A 589 -9.65 0.81 31.51
C LEU A 589 -9.56 2.24 32.05
N SER A 590 -9.94 2.43 33.30
CA SER A 590 -9.73 3.73 33.96
C SER A 590 -8.23 4.02 34.11
N TRP A 591 -7.83 5.29 34.14
CA TRP A 591 -6.44 5.69 34.41
C TRP A 591 -5.88 5.08 35.70
N ARG A 592 -6.77 4.87 36.70
CA ARG A 592 -6.44 4.21 37.96
C ARG A 592 -6.06 2.74 37.75
N ASP A 593 -6.85 2.01 36.98
CA ASP A 593 -6.65 0.58 36.71
C ASP A 593 -5.45 0.37 35.79
N LEU A 594 -5.28 1.25 34.79
CA LEU A 594 -4.08 1.32 33.97
C LEU A 594 -2.84 1.50 34.85
N ASN A 595 -2.84 2.50 35.73
CA ASN A 595 -1.72 2.76 36.63
C ASN A 595 -1.33 1.52 37.44
N LEU A 596 -2.32 0.82 38.02
CA LEU A 596 -2.08 -0.41 38.75
C LEU A 596 -1.54 -1.54 37.87
N LEU A 597 -2.04 -1.69 36.64
CA LEU A 597 -1.60 -2.69 35.67
C LEU A 597 -0.11 -2.52 35.28
N ILE A 598 0.33 -1.26 35.15
CA ILE A 598 1.70 -0.91 34.73
C ILE A 598 2.62 -0.53 35.89
N ASP A 599 2.30 -0.99 37.10
CA ASP A 599 3.08 -0.81 38.33
C ASP A 599 3.38 0.67 38.64
N TYR A 600 2.36 1.52 38.57
CA TYR A 600 2.38 2.91 39.02
C TYR A 600 1.36 3.13 40.16
N PRO A 601 1.60 4.13 41.03
CA PRO A 601 0.59 4.57 41.99
C PRO A 601 -0.73 4.88 41.29
N ALA A 602 -1.85 4.53 41.91
CA ALA A 602 -3.19 4.69 41.35
C ALA A 602 -3.49 6.12 40.86
N ASN A 603 -2.86 7.13 41.48
CA ASN A 603 -2.98 8.56 41.19
C ASN A 603 -1.80 9.13 40.37
N HIS A 604 -0.98 8.30 39.72
CA HIS A 604 0.14 8.76 38.92
C HIS A 604 -0.34 9.51 37.67
N ASP A 605 0.13 10.74 37.48
CA ASP A 605 -0.06 11.51 36.25
C ASP A 605 1.11 11.24 35.29
N HIS A 606 0.80 10.68 34.12
CA HIS A 606 1.78 10.35 33.08
C HIS A 606 2.30 11.58 32.32
N HIS A 607 1.72 12.77 32.54
CA HIS A 607 2.01 13.98 31.76
C HIS A 607 2.01 13.69 30.25
N MET A 608 0.84 13.25 29.77
CA MET A 608 0.59 12.84 28.38
C MET A 608 1.15 13.87 27.40
N GLY A 609 1.84 13.40 26.36
CA GLY A 609 2.52 14.28 25.40
C GLY A 609 3.88 14.86 25.84
N GLN A 610 4.26 14.78 27.12
CA GLN A 610 5.52 15.35 27.64
C GLN A 610 6.53 14.30 28.12
N ARG A 611 6.08 13.27 28.85
CA ARG A 611 6.94 12.18 29.34
C ARG A 611 6.67 10.87 28.61
N GLY A 612 7.70 10.03 28.56
CA GLY A 612 7.60 8.68 28.02
C GLY A 612 7.52 7.65 29.12
N LEU A 613 6.44 6.84 29.11
CA LEU A 613 6.42 5.58 29.84
C LEU A 613 7.60 4.72 29.41
N SER A 614 8.14 3.87 30.30
CA SER A 614 9.08 2.86 29.83
C SER A 614 8.36 1.89 28.90
N ARG A 615 9.08 1.26 27.98
CA ARG A 615 8.46 0.38 26.97
C ARG A 615 7.76 -0.85 27.57
N ASP A 616 8.07 -1.25 28.81
CA ASP A 616 7.56 -2.49 29.44
C ASP A 616 6.12 -2.20 29.84
N LYS A 617 5.95 -0.98 30.37
CA LYS A 617 4.70 -0.39 30.76
C LYS A 617 3.83 0.06 29.57
N LEU A 618 4.37 0.08 28.36
CA LEU A 618 3.59 0.29 27.13
C LEU A 618 3.19 -1.03 26.45
N GLU A 619 3.87 -2.14 26.79
CA GLU A 619 3.56 -3.48 26.27
C GLU A 619 2.54 -4.21 27.16
N LYS A 620 2.63 -4.01 28.49
CA LYS A 620 1.54 -4.27 29.43
C LYS A 620 0.37 -3.34 29.17
#